data_AF-A0A833LGF9-F1
#
_entry.id   AF-A0A833LGF9-F1
#
_cell.length_a   1.000
_cell.length_b   1.000
_cell.length_c   1.000
_cell.angle_alpha   90.00
_cell.angle_beta   90.00
_cell.angle_gamma   90.00
#
_symmetry.space_group_name_H-M   'P 1'
#
loop_
_entity.id
_entity.type
_entity.pdbx_description
1 polymer ?
#
loop_
_entity_poly.entity_id
_entity_poly.type
_entity_poly.pdbx_seq_one_letter_code
_entity_poly.pdbx_strand_id
1 'polypeptide(L)'
;MSETGEKAGPRLYVDADACPVKDEAVKVAGRHGLVVTFVSNGGLRPSRDPMVRHVVVPQGADAADDWIVENAAANDVAVTADVPLAARLVEKGVHVLGPTGRPFTPETIGMA
;
A
#
# COMPACT_ATOMS: atom_id res chain seq x y z
N MET A 1 14.02 -11.84 30.45
CA MET A 1 13.12 -12.57 29.53
C MET A 1 12.37 -11.49 28.78
N SER A 2 12.95 -10.97 27.71
CA SER A 2 12.35 -9.86 26.96
C SER A 2 11.34 -10.46 25.99
N GLU A 3 10.09 -10.09 26.19
CA GLU A 3 8.94 -10.49 25.39
C GLU A 3 9.25 -10.34 23.89
N THR A 4 9.20 -11.45 23.17
CA THR A 4 9.23 -11.44 21.70
C THR A 4 7.92 -10.79 21.28
N GLY A 5 7.95 -9.48 21.03
CA GLY A 5 6.81 -8.75 20.51
C GLY A 5 6.29 -9.49 19.28
N GLU A 6 5.03 -9.90 19.35
CA GLU A 6 4.29 -10.48 18.23
C GLU A 6 4.52 -9.56 17.03
N LYS A 7 5.25 -10.03 16.02
CA LYS A 7 5.34 -9.28 14.77
C LYS A 7 3.93 -9.27 14.21
N ALA A 8 3.23 -8.14 14.37
CA ALA A 8 2.07 -7.84 13.58
C ALA A 8 2.45 -8.13 12.11
N GLY A 9 1.68 -8.96 11.43
CA GLY A 9 1.94 -9.34 10.05
C GLY A 9 2.07 -8.10 9.14
N PRO A 10 2.65 -8.27 7.95
CA PRO A 10 2.88 -7.16 7.03
C PRO A 10 1.56 -6.44 6.72
N ARG A 11 1.61 -5.11 6.62
CA ARG A 11 0.45 -4.31 6.21
C ARG A 11 0.41 -4.19 4.70
N LEU A 12 -0.79 -4.16 4.12
CA LEU A 12 -0.99 -3.89 2.70
C LEU A 12 -1.56 -2.49 2.52
N TYR A 13 -0.80 -1.64 1.85
CA TYR A 13 -1.22 -0.29 1.45
C TYR A 13 -1.58 -0.28 -0.04
N VAL A 14 -2.68 0.38 -0.39
CA VAL A 14 -3.08 0.58 -1.78
C VAL A 14 -3.31 2.06 -2.00
N ASP A 15 -2.53 2.64 -2.91
CA ASP A 15 -2.79 3.95 -3.46
C ASP A 15 -4.06 3.87 -4.31
N ALA A 16 -5.17 4.34 -3.74
CA ALA A 16 -6.46 4.19 -4.36
C ALA A 16 -6.73 5.27 -5.43
N ASP A 17 -5.86 6.25 -5.61
CA ASP A 17 -5.99 7.25 -6.65
C ASP A 17 -5.30 6.78 -7.95
N ALA A 18 -4.23 5.99 -7.85
CA ALA A 18 -3.55 5.42 -9.03
C ALA A 18 -3.84 3.93 -9.31
N CYS A 19 -4.45 3.18 -8.37
CA CYS A 19 -4.63 1.72 -8.52
C CYS A 19 -6.02 1.34 -9.11
N PRO A 20 -6.08 0.69 -10.29
CA PRO A 20 -7.32 0.19 -10.87
C PRO A 20 -7.78 -1.17 -10.29
N VAL A 21 -6.91 -1.89 -9.58
CA VAL A 21 -7.13 -3.30 -9.16
C VAL A 21 -7.46 -3.44 -7.67
N LYS A 22 -8.37 -2.60 -7.17
CA LYS A 22 -8.74 -2.53 -5.74
C LYS A 22 -9.44 -3.81 -5.27
N ASP A 23 -10.36 -4.34 -6.07
CA ASP A 23 -11.12 -5.55 -5.72
C ASP A 23 -10.21 -6.79 -5.68
N GLU A 24 -9.25 -6.87 -6.61
CA GLU A 24 -8.22 -7.91 -6.62
C GLU A 24 -7.34 -7.83 -5.37
N ALA A 25 -6.94 -6.62 -4.95
CA ALA A 25 -6.16 -6.42 -3.74
C ALA A 25 -6.90 -6.93 -2.50
N VAL A 26 -8.20 -6.60 -2.35
CA VAL A 26 -9.04 -7.13 -1.25
C VAL A 26 -9.14 -8.65 -1.31
N LYS A 27 -9.40 -9.22 -2.49
CA LYS A 27 -9.54 -10.67 -2.68
C LYS A 27 -8.27 -11.43 -2.31
N VAL A 28 -7.10 -10.93 -2.72
CA VAL A 28 -5.81 -11.57 -2.41
C VAL A 28 -5.48 -11.39 -0.93
N ALA A 29 -5.65 -10.18 -0.38
CA ALA A 29 -5.41 -9.91 1.04
C ALA A 29 -6.25 -10.81 1.96
N GLY A 30 -7.51 -11.03 1.62
CA GLY A 30 -8.41 -11.93 2.35
C GLY A 30 -7.90 -13.38 2.42
N ARG A 31 -7.19 -13.87 1.39
CA ARG A 31 -6.57 -15.22 1.43
C ARG A 31 -5.38 -15.32 2.39
N HIS A 32 -4.73 -14.19 2.66
CA HIS A 32 -3.58 -14.11 3.53
C HIS A 32 -3.93 -13.56 4.93
N GLY A 33 -5.21 -13.25 5.19
CA GLY A 33 -5.63 -12.64 6.45
C GLY A 33 -5.02 -11.26 6.69
N LEU A 34 -4.69 -10.52 5.62
CA LEU A 34 -4.06 -9.20 5.71
C LEU A 34 -5.10 -8.09 5.63
N VAL A 35 -4.89 -7.04 6.43
CA VAL A 35 -5.69 -5.82 6.38
C VAL A 35 -5.22 -4.97 5.20
N VAL A 36 -6.16 -4.57 4.35
CA VAL A 36 -5.92 -3.64 3.24
C VAL A 36 -6.22 -2.22 3.70
N THR A 37 -5.27 -1.32 3.54
CA THR A 37 -5.45 0.11 3.79
C THR A 37 -5.45 0.85 2.46
N PHE A 38 -6.65 1.24 2.01
CA PHE A 38 -6.80 2.14 0.88
C PHE A 38 -6.54 3.58 1.32
N VAL A 39 -5.66 4.27 0.61
CA VAL A 39 -5.34 5.67 0.87
C VAL A 39 -5.75 6.47 -0.35
N SER A 40 -6.59 7.49 -0.17
CA SER A 40 -6.97 8.41 -1.25
C SER A 40 -7.23 9.82 -0.75
N ASN A 41 -7.19 10.78 -1.67
CA ASN A 41 -7.61 12.17 -1.47
C ASN A 41 -9.15 12.36 -1.44
N GLY A 42 -9.92 11.28 -1.51
CA GLY A 42 -11.38 11.27 -1.40
C GLY A 42 -12.05 10.17 -2.22
N GLY A 43 -13.36 10.30 -2.42
CA GLY A 43 -14.12 9.55 -3.43
C GLY A 43 -14.36 8.05 -3.16
N LEU A 44 -13.73 7.45 -2.14
CA LEU A 44 -13.95 6.05 -1.79
C LEU A 44 -15.21 5.88 -0.93
N ARG A 45 -16.04 4.89 -1.31
CA ARG A 45 -17.13 4.44 -0.44
C ARG A 45 -16.55 3.57 0.69
N PRO A 46 -16.94 3.79 1.95
CA PRO A 46 -16.51 2.95 3.05
C PRO A 46 -16.91 1.49 2.84
N SER A 47 -15.96 0.58 3.04
CA SER A 47 -16.24 -0.85 3.14
C SER A 47 -16.84 -1.21 4.52
N ARG A 48 -17.69 -2.23 4.54
CA ARG A 48 -18.19 -2.86 5.79
C ARG A 48 -17.30 -4.02 6.25
N ASP A 49 -16.33 -4.41 5.43
CA ASP A 49 -15.39 -5.47 5.74
C ASP A 49 -14.36 -4.99 6.77
N PRO A 50 -14.24 -5.64 7.95
CA PRO A 50 -13.26 -5.26 8.96
C PRO A 50 -11.80 -5.40 8.50
N MET A 51 -11.56 -6.17 7.43
CA MET A 51 -10.24 -6.33 6.79
C MET A 51 -9.91 -5.19 5.83
N VAL A 52 -10.82 -4.24 5.60
CA VAL A 52 -10.63 -3.10 4.70
C VAL A 52 -10.70 -1.80 5.49
N ARG A 53 -9.61 -1.04 5.45
CA ARG A 53 -9.48 0.30 6.03
C ARG A 53 -9.42 1.32 4.92
N HIS A 54 -10.09 2.45 5.14
CA HIS A 54 -10.00 3.62 4.28
C HIS A 54 -9.37 4.76 5.06
N VAL A 55 -8.31 5.32 4.50
CA VAL A 55 -7.67 6.55 4.96
C VAL A 55 -7.92 7.60 3.91
N VAL A 56 -8.65 8.65 4.31
CA VAL A 56 -8.88 9.80 3.44
C VAL A 56 -7.95 10.91 3.90
N VAL A 57 -7.04 11.32 3.02
CA VAL A 57 -6.11 12.43 3.27
C VAL A 57 -6.72 13.75 2.75
N PRO A 58 -6.28 14.91 3.25
CA PRO A 58 -6.69 16.20 2.70
C PRO A 58 -6.38 16.29 1.20
N GLN A 59 -7.19 17.06 0.46
CA GLN A 59 -6.89 17.34 -0.94
C GLN A 59 -5.60 18.17 -1.03
N GLY A 60 -4.58 17.56 -1.60
CA GLY A 60 -3.28 18.14 -1.88
C GLY A 60 -2.54 17.26 -2.88
N ALA A 61 -1.65 17.86 -3.67
CA ALA A 61 -0.69 17.07 -4.44
C ALA A 61 0.10 16.18 -3.48
N ASP A 62 0.27 14.91 -3.83
CA ASP A 62 1.11 13.94 -3.13
C ASP A 62 0.69 13.57 -1.69
N ALA A 63 -0.46 14.04 -1.20
CA ALA A 63 -0.90 13.79 0.18
C ALA A 63 -1.11 12.30 0.48
N ALA A 64 -1.57 11.52 -0.50
CA ALA A 64 -1.76 10.08 -0.35
C ALA A 64 -0.40 9.37 -0.29
N ASP A 65 0.50 9.73 -1.20
CA ASP A 65 1.86 9.22 -1.29
C ASP A 65 2.63 9.46 0.00
N ASP A 66 2.62 10.69 0.50
CA ASP A 66 3.28 11.07 1.74
C ASP A 66 2.75 10.25 2.91
N TRP A 67 1.43 10.13 3.03
CA TRP A 67 0.83 9.33 4.10
C TRP A 67 1.25 7.86 4.01
N ILE A 68 1.24 7.25 2.83
CA ILE A 68 1.68 5.86 2.64
C ILE A 68 3.15 5.72 3.04
N VAL A 69 4.01 6.62 2.56
CA VAL A 69 5.45 6.61 2.88
C VAL A 69 5.68 6.78 4.38
N GLU A 70 4.94 7.65 5.06
CA GLU A 70 5.08 7.85 6.51
C GLU A 70 4.65 6.61 7.32
N ASN A 71 3.62 5.90 6.88
CA ASN A 71 3.02 4.78 7.63
C ASN A 71 3.59 3.40 7.27
N ALA A 72 4.20 3.25 6.10
CA ALA A 72 4.80 2.00 5.66
C ALA A 72 6.15 1.73 6.34
N ALA A 73 6.39 0.47 6.70
CA ALA A 73 7.65 -0.01 7.26
C ALA A 73 8.26 -1.11 6.38
N ALA A 74 9.54 -1.43 6.61
CA ALA A 74 10.21 -2.49 5.89
C ALA A 74 9.45 -3.83 6.04
N ASN A 75 9.33 -4.57 4.93
CA ASN A 75 8.53 -5.79 4.76
C ASN A 75 7.00 -5.59 4.70
N ASP A 76 6.49 -4.36 4.75
CA ASP A 76 5.10 -4.11 4.32
C ASP A 76 4.97 -4.28 2.80
N VAL A 77 3.73 -4.31 2.32
CA VAL A 77 3.39 -4.42 0.90
C VAL A 77 2.65 -3.17 0.45
N ALA A 78 2.97 -2.65 -0.74
CA ALA A 78 2.25 -1.55 -1.35
C ALA A 78 1.85 -1.88 -2.79
N VAL A 79 0.69 -1.39 -3.22
CA VAL A 79 0.24 -1.43 -4.62
C VAL A 79 -0.01 -0.02 -5.11
N THR A 80 0.72 0.38 -6.15
CA THR A 80 0.55 1.69 -6.81
C THR A 80 0.94 1.60 -8.28
N ALA A 81 0.39 2.48 -9.11
CA ALA A 81 0.86 2.72 -10.48
C ALA A 81 1.81 3.94 -10.56
N ASP A 82 1.97 4.67 -9.47
CA ASP A 82 2.82 5.85 -9.37
C ASP A 82 4.28 5.43 -9.13
N VAL A 83 5.14 5.76 -10.11
CA VAL A 83 6.56 5.41 -10.10
C VAL A 83 7.33 6.21 -9.02
N PRO A 84 7.16 7.55 -8.88
CA PRO A 84 7.70 8.31 -7.75
C PRO A 84 7.37 7.72 -6.36
N LEU A 85 6.12 7.36 -6.09
CA LEU A 85 5.74 6.72 -4.83
C LEU A 85 6.42 5.36 -4.67
N ALA A 86 6.42 4.53 -5.72
CA ALA A 86 7.06 3.22 -5.69
C ALA A 86 8.55 3.32 -5.34
N ALA A 87 9.28 4.29 -5.91
CA ALA A 87 10.69 4.54 -5.62
C ALA A 87 10.93 4.77 -4.12
N ARG A 88 10.18 5.70 -3.52
CA ARG A 88 10.28 6.03 -2.10
C ARG A 88 10.02 4.83 -1.19
N LEU A 89 9.07 3.98 -1.56
CA LEU A 89 8.70 2.80 -0.78
C LEU A 89 9.72 1.66 -0.91
N VAL A 90 10.27 1.43 -2.10
CA VAL A 90 11.34 0.45 -2.31
C VAL A 90 12.58 0.84 -1.50
N GLU A 91 12.94 2.12 -1.44
CA GLU A 91 14.04 2.60 -0.59
C GLU A 91 13.82 2.33 0.90
N LYS A 92 12.56 2.32 1.37
CA LYS A 92 12.19 1.94 2.74
C LYS A 92 12.17 0.42 3.00
N GLY A 93 12.45 -0.41 1.99
CA GLY A 93 12.36 -1.86 2.08
C GLY A 93 10.93 -2.41 2.07
N VAL A 94 9.98 -1.65 1.51
CA VAL A 94 8.61 -2.09 1.26
C VAL A 94 8.57 -2.90 -0.04
N HIS A 95 7.76 -3.96 -0.07
CA HIS A 95 7.50 -4.72 -1.28
C HIS A 95 6.44 -4.02 -2.13
N VAL A 96 6.83 -3.40 -3.24
CA VAL A 96 5.90 -2.62 -4.07
C VAL A 96 5.54 -3.38 -5.34
N LEU A 97 4.25 -3.48 -5.64
CA LEU A 97 3.71 -4.11 -6.84
C LEU A 97 2.95 -3.08 -7.69
N GLY A 98 3.14 -3.16 -9.01
CA GLY A 98 2.28 -2.47 -9.95
C GLY A 98 0.91 -3.14 -10.11
N PRO A 99 -0.06 -2.52 -10.81
CA PRO A 99 -1.39 -3.09 -11.05
C PRO A 99 -1.38 -4.45 -11.76
N THR A 100 -0.30 -4.75 -12.49
CA THR A 100 -0.09 -6.03 -13.20
C THR A 100 0.48 -7.12 -12.30
N GLY A 101 0.72 -6.84 -11.01
CA GLY A 101 1.38 -7.74 -10.07
C GLY A 101 2.90 -7.86 -10.26
N ARG A 102 3.49 -7.08 -11.18
CA ARG A 102 4.95 -7.02 -11.36
C ARG A 102 5.57 -6.18 -10.23
N PRO A 103 6.64 -6.66 -9.59
CA PRO A 103 7.31 -5.90 -8.56
C PRO A 103 8.08 -4.72 -9.14
N PHE A 104 8.02 -3.59 -8.45
CA PHE A 104 9.02 -2.55 -8.59
C PHE A 104 10.25 -2.96 -7.78
N THR A 105 11.41 -2.90 -8.41
CA THR A 105 12.71 -3.18 -7.80
C THR A 105 13.64 -2.00 -8.04
N PRO A 106 14.74 -1.86 -7.29
CA PRO A 106 15.72 -0.82 -7.56
C PRO A 106 16.21 -0.81 -9.02
N GLU A 107 16.19 -1.97 -9.68
CA GLU A 107 16.61 -2.15 -11.08
C GLU A 107 15.53 -1.73 -12.08
N THR A 108 14.24 -1.81 -11.73
CA THR A 108 13.11 -1.52 -12.66
C THR A 108 12.50 -0.13 -12.47
N ILE A 109 12.70 0.51 -11.31
CA ILE A 109 12.05 1.78 -10.95
C ILE A 109 12.55 2.99 -11.76
N GLY A 110 13.71 2.89 -12.40
CA GLY A 110 14.26 3.92 -13.30
C GLY A 110 14.01 3.69 -14.80
N MET A 111 13.29 2.61 -15.16
CA MET A 111 13.02 2.24 -16.56
C MET A 111 11.53 2.19 -16.91
N ALA A 112 10.64 2.55 -15.98
CA ALA A 112 9.19 2.52 -16.14
C ALA A 112 8.63 3.90 -16.56
#